data_AF-A0A1W5ZQD9-F1
#
_entry.id   AF-A0A1W5ZQD9-F1
#
_cell.length_a   1.000
_cell.length_b   1.000
_cell.length_c   1.000
_cell.angle_alpha   90.00
_cell.angle_beta   90.00
_cell.angle_gamma   90.00
#
_symmetry.space_group_name_H-M   'P 1'
#
loop_
_entity.id
_entity.type
_entity.pdbx_description
1 polymer ?
#
loop_
_entity_poly.entity_id
_entity_poly.type
_entity_poly.pdbx_seq_one_letter_code
_entity_poly.pdbx_strand_id
1 'polypeptide(L)' 'MAMFISLIGIAIVIIIAIRNMRSSRDTFLNRTAYLTEKTGAVKCHHCEAIMKRQKHGQHCPNCRCWV' A
#
# COMPACT_ATOMS: atom_id res chain seq x y z
N MET A 1 31.43 -7.20 -34.67
CA MET A 1 30.38 -6.15 -34.72
C MET A 1 29.02 -6.69 -34.26
N ALA A 2 28.48 -7.77 -34.87
CA ALA A 2 27.16 -8.31 -34.53
C ALA A 2 26.98 -8.77 -33.06
N MET A 3 28.00 -9.40 -32.46
CA MET A 3 27.90 -9.90 -31.08
C MET A 3 27.75 -8.79 -30.02
N PHE A 4 28.32 -7.60 -30.27
CA PHE A 4 28.21 -6.46 -29.36
C PHE A 4 26.81 -5.85 -29.39
N ILE A 5 26.15 -5.83 -30.55
CA ILE A 5 24.78 -5.33 -30.71
C ILE A 5 23.80 -6.22 -29.94
N SER A 6 23.99 -7.53 -30.00
CA SER A 6 23.18 -8.50 -29.24
C SER A 6 23.33 -8.32 -27.72
N LEU A 7 24.55 -8.08 -27.24
CA LEU A 7 24.83 -7.81 -25.82
C LEU A 7 24.13 -6.55 -25.31
N ILE A 8 24.13 -5.48 -26.11
CA ILE A 8 23.45 -4.22 -25.78
C ILE A 8 21.93 -4.44 -25.71
N GLY A 9 21.36 -5.17 -26.66
CA GLY A 9 19.93 -5.50 -26.65
C GLY A 9 19.51 -6.25 -25.37
N ILE A 10 20.27 -7.26 -24.98
CA ILE A 10 20.00 -8.05 -23.77
C ILE A 10 20.10 -7.17 -22.51
N ALA A 11 21.12 -6.31 -22.42
CA ALA A 11 21.28 -5.40 -21.28
C ALA A 11 20.08 -4.44 -21.13
N ILE A 12 19.56 -3.91 -22.24
CA ILE A 12 18.39 -3.02 -22.23
C ILE A 12 17.14 -3.78 -21.74
N VAL A 13 16.90 -5.00 -22.23
CA VAL A 13 15.74 -5.82 -21.80
C VAL A 13 15.80 -6.11 -20.30
N ILE A 14 16.97 -6.45 -19.77
CA ILE A 14 17.17 -6.70 -18.33
C ILE A 14 16.87 -5.44 -17.51
N ILE A 15 17.37 -4.28 -17.92
CA ILE A 15 17.13 -3.00 -17.23
C ILE A 15 15.65 -2.66 -17.21
N ILE A 16 14.95 -2.82 -18.33
CA ILE A 16 13.50 -2.58 -18.42
C ILE A 16 12.73 -3.54 -17.52
N ALA A 17 13.08 -4.84 -17.54
CA ALA A 17 12.44 -5.83 -16.69
C ALA A 17 12.61 -5.52 -15.20
N ILE A 18 13.82 -5.14 -14.76
CA ILE A 18 14.10 -4.74 -13.37
C ILE A 18 13.28 -3.50 -12.99
N ARG A 19 13.23 -2.48 -13.85
CA ARG A 19 12.44 -1.27 -13.60
C ARG A 19 10.95 -1.57 -13.47
N ASN A 20 10.42 -2.45 -14.31
CA ASN A 20 9.00 -2.81 -14.31
C ASN A 20 8.61 -3.63 -13.07
N MET A 21 9.49 -4.55 -12.63
CA MET A 21 9.30 -5.27 -11.36
C MET A 21 9.36 -4.34 -10.15
N ARG A 22 10.27 -3.34 -10.15
CA ARG A 22 10.39 -2.37 -9.06
C ARG A 22 9.15 -1.48 -8.96
N SER A 23 8.67 -0.98 -10.10
CA SER A 23 7.43 -0.18 -10.18
C SER A 23 6.19 -0.97 -9.70
N SER A 24 6.09 -2.26 -10.04
CA SER A 24 5.00 -3.11 -9.55
C SER A 24 5.06 -3.32 -8.03
N ARG A 25 6.27 -3.47 -7.45
CA ARG A 25 6.46 -3.58 -6.00
C ARG A 25 6.12 -2.29 -5.27
N ASP A 26 6.57 -1.14 -5.77
CA ASP A 26 6.30 0.17 -5.15
C ASP A 26 4.79 0.49 -5.14
N THR A 27 4.09 0.15 -6.23
CA THR A 27 2.63 0.33 -6.32
C THR A 27 1.88 -0.58 -5.34
N PHE A 28 2.32 -1.83 -5.18
CA PHE A 28 1.71 -2.77 -4.25
C PHE A 28 1.97 -2.40 -2.78
N LEU A 29 3.19 -1.94 -2.46
CA LEU A 29 3.57 -1.45 -1.13
C LEU A 29 2.78 -0.19 -0.73
N ASN A 30 2.55 0.73 -1.66
CA ASN A 30 1.71 1.90 -1.39
C ASN A 30 0.25 1.51 -1.13
N ARG A 31 -0.27 0.52 -1.87
CA ARG A 31 -1.65 0.06 -1.68
C ARG A 31 -1.83 -0.68 -0.37
N THR A 32 -0.87 -1.51 0.05
CA THR A 32 -0.92 -2.18 1.36
C THR A 32 -0.75 -1.18 2.50
N ALA A 33 0.15 -0.19 2.39
CA ALA A 33 0.28 0.88 3.38
C ALA A 33 -1.04 1.67 3.53
N TYR A 34 -1.66 2.07 2.41
CA TYR A 34 -2.94 2.77 2.40
C TYR A 34 -4.09 1.93 2.98
N LEU A 35 -4.14 0.64 2.66
CA LEU A 35 -5.12 -0.28 3.25
C LEU A 35 -4.89 -0.48 4.74
N THR A 36 -3.63 -0.56 5.17
CA THR A 36 -3.25 -0.68 6.59
C THR A 36 -3.66 0.56 7.37
N GLU A 37 -3.45 1.74 6.79
CA GLU A 37 -3.86 3.02 7.35
C GLU A 37 -5.39 3.11 7.47
N LYS A 38 -6.14 2.71 6.43
CA LYS A 38 -7.60 2.62 6.49
C LYS A 38 -8.13 1.60 7.49
N THR A 39 -7.42 0.50 7.72
CA THR A 39 -7.82 -0.48 8.76
C THR A 39 -7.45 -0.05 10.17
N GLY A 40 -6.54 0.92 10.34
CA GLY A 40 -6.07 1.39 11.64
C GLY A 40 -6.99 2.41 12.29
N ALA A 41 -7.89 3.05 11.53
CA ALA A 41 -8.82 4.05 12.03
C ALA A 41 -10.27 3.67 11.68
N VAL A 42 -11.18 3.88 12.63
CA VAL A 42 -12.63 3.69 12.48
C VAL A 42 -13.31 5.01 12.79
N LYS A 43 -14.31 5.38 11.99
CA LYS A 43 -15.16 6.55 12.24
C LYS A 43 -16.35 6.11 13.08
N CYS A 44 -16.62 6.82 14.17
CA CYS A 44 -17.86 6.59 14.94
C CYS A 44 -19.08 7.01 14.11
N HIS A 45 -20.10 6.16 14.01
CA HIS A 45 -21.36 6.52 13.35
C HIS A 45 -22.18 7.58 14.11
N HIS A 46 -21.95 7.75 15.42
CA HIS A 46 -22.71 8.69 16.24
C HIS A 46 -22.12 10.09 16.33
N CYS A 47 -20.80 10.19 16.53
CA CYS A 47 -20.13 11.48 16.73
C CYS A 47 -19.15 11.84 15.62
N GLU A 48 -19.07 11.02 14.57
CA GLU A 48 -18.17 11.18 13.43
C GLU A 48 -16.67 11.27 13.78
N ALA A 49 -16.30 11.04 15.04
CA ALA A 49 -14.92 11.06 15.49
C ALA A 49 -14.13 9.90 14.86
N ILE A 50 -12.95 10.23 14.34
CA ILE A 50 -12.00 9.25 13.79
C ILE A 50 -11.15 8.75 14.95
N MET A 51 -11.16 7.44 15.20
CA MET A 51 -10.44 6.82 16.31
C MET A 51 -9.68 5.57 15.89
N LYS A 52 -8.66 5.18 16.62
CA LYS A 52 -7.85 3.99 16.31
C LYS A 52 -8.66 2.70 16.49
N ARG A 53 -8.66 1.80 15.50
CA ARG A 53 -9.35 0.49 15.53
C ARG A 53 -8.85 -0.37 16.69
N GLN A 54 -9.75 -0.73 17.59
CA GLN A 54 -9.53 -1.69 18.68
C GLN A 54 -9.82 -3.12 18.16
N LYS A 55 -9.09 -4.13 18.67
CA LYS A 55 -9.26 -5.52 18.19
C LYS A 55 -10.60 -6.15 18.60
N HIS A 56 -11.21 -5.71 19.70
CA HIS A 56 -12.44 -6.28 20.26
C HIS A 56 -13.34 -5.17 20.82
N GLY A 57 -14.65 -5.33 20.63
CA GLY A 57 -15.71 -4.54 21.25
C GLY A 57 -15.45 -3.04 21.34
N GLN A 58 -15.57 -2.33 20.22
CA GLN A 58 -15.12 -0.95 20.14
C GLN A 58 -16.21 0.03 20.62
N HIS A 59 -15.91 0.73 21.71
CA HIS A 59 -16.69 1.86 22.23
C HIS A 59 -16.00 3.17 21.88
N CYS A 60 -16.75 4.16 21.39
CA CYS A 60 -16.17 5.47 21.07
C CYS A 60 -15.77 6.20 22.36
N PRO A 61 -14.53 6.71 22.51
CA PRO A 61 -14.14 7.42 23.73
C PRO A 61 -14.86 8.77 23.90
N ASN A 62 -15.37 9.36 22.80
CA ASN A 62 -16.05 10.65 22.83
C ASN A 62 -17.51 10.52 23.28
N CYS A 63 -18.30 9.70 22.58
CA CYS A 63 -19.73 9.53 22.88
C CYS A 63 -20.08 8.29 23.71
N ARG A 64 -19.12 7.38 23.96
CA ARG A 64 -19.34 6.08 24.62
C ARG A 64 -20.51 5.31 24.03
N CYS A 65 -20.74 5.45 22.71
CA CYS A 65 -21.60 4.57 21.94
C CYS A 65 -20.76 3.50 21.24
N TRP A 66 -21.37 2.37 20.92
CA TRP A 66 -20.77 1.36 20.06
C TRP A 66 -20.45 1.99 18.70
N VAL A 67 -19.21 1.74 18.26
CA VAL A 67 -18.65 2.29 17.03
C VAL A 67 -19.20 1.55 15.82
#